data_AF-A0A954F4B1-F1
#
_entry.id   AF-A0A954F4B1-F1
#
_cell.length_a   1.000
_cell.length_b   1.000
_cell.length_c   1.000
_cell.angle_alpha   90.00
_cell.angle_beta   90.00
_cell.angle_gamma   90.00
#
_symmetry.space_group_name_H-M   'P 1'
#
loop_
_entity.id
_entity.type
_entity.pdbx_description
1 polymer ?
#
loop_
_entity_poly.entity_id
_entity_poly.type
_entity_poly.pdbx_seq_one_letter_code
_entity_poly.pdbx_strand_id
1 'polypeptide(L)'
;KVHHLMVLKRTQLATMWKRGDVPVLDPETYVDWLADFVERLHPDQILHRITGDAPAEKRLAPHWNVHKTEIRERLAATLRARGTRQGSLYESREAPTP
;
A
#
# COMPACT_ATOMS: atom_id res chain seq x y z
N LYS A 1 -0.68 4.61 8.98
CA LYS A 1 -0.02 5.15 7.77
C LYS A 1 0.40 3.97 6.91
N VAL A 2 0.15 3.98 5.60
CA VAL A 2 0.62 2.95 4.67
C VAL A 2 1.56 3.58 3.66
N HIS A 3 2.69 2.92 3.40
CA HIS A 3 3.63 3.29 2.35
C HIS A 3 3.85 2.07 1.46
N HIS A 4 3.94 2.28 0.15
CA HIS A 4 4.42 1.24 -0.76
C HIS A 4 5.91 0.98 -0.52
N LEU A 5 6.34 -0.26 -0.80
CA LEU A 5 7.75 -0.63 -0.68
C LEU A 5 8.57 0.20 -1.67
N MET A 6 9.56 0.94 -1.16
CA MET A 6 10.52 1.66 -1.98
C MET A 6 11.93 1.14 -1.70
N VAL A 7 12.66 0.88 -2.77
CA VAL A 7 14.07 0.49 -2.72
C VAL A 7 14.90 1.76 -2.76
N LEU A 8 15.66 2.05 -1.71
CA LEU A 8 16.51 3.25 -1.63
C LEU A 8 17.99 2.91 -1.76
N LYS A 9 18.77 3.80 -2.39
CA LYS A 9 20.23 3.70 -2.47
C LYS A 9 20.84 3.47 -1.08
N ARG A 10 21.90 2.66 -1.04
CA ARG A 10 22.68 2.36 0.19
C ARG A 10 21.86 1.68 1.30
N THR A 11 20.88 0.86 0.94
CA THR A 11 20.15 0.00 1.87
C THR A 11 20.41 -1.47 1.56
N GLN A 12 20.24 -2.35 2.56
CA GLN A 12 20.29 -3.80 2.33
C GLN A 12 19.24 -4.24 1.30
N LEU A 13 18.06 -3.61 1.33
CA LEU A 13 16.99 -3.85 0.37
C LEU A 13 17.42 -3.58 -1.07
N ALA A 14 18.27 -2.56 -1.31
CA ALA A 14 18.82 -2.33 -2.65
C ALA A 14 19.73 -3.45 -3.13
N THR A 15 20.52 -4.06 -2.25
CA THR A 15 21.35 -5.22 -2.59
C THR A 15 20.47 -6.42 -2.93
N MET A 16 19.42 -6.68 -2.12
CA MET A 16 18.48 -7.78 -2.35
C MET A 16 17.69 -7.60 -3.66
N TRP A 17 17.15 -6.40 -3.88
CA TRP A 17 16.41 -6.06 -5.11
C TRP A 17 17.28 -6.24 -6.37
N LYS A 18 18.55 -5.79 -6.34
CA LYS A 18 19.49 -5.97 -7.47
C LYS A 18 19.81 -7.43 -7.78
N ARG A 19 19.69 -8.34 -6.80
CA ARG A 19 19.86 -9.78 -7.01
C ARG A 19 18.58 -10.48 -7.48
N GLY A 20 17.45 -9.77 -7.48
CA GLY A 20 16.13 -10.33 -7.80
C GLY A 20 15.42 -10.99 -6.60
N ASP A 21 15.96 -10.89 -5.39
CA ASP A 21 15.40 -11.55 -4.20
C ASP A 21 14.09 -10.91 -3.72
N VAL A 22 13.89 -9.63 -4.05
CA VAL A 22 12.72 -8.86 -3.60
C VAL A 22 12.14 -8.10 -4.78
N PRO A 23 10.91 -8.41 -5.24
CA PRO A 23 10.23 -7.62 -6.25
C PRO A 23 9.66 -6.32 -5.65
N VAL A 24 9.34 -5.37 -6.53
CA VAL A 24 8.52 -4.19 -6.18
C VAL A 24 7.20 -4.28 -6.92
N LEU A 25 6.14 -3.71 -6.33
CA LEU A 25 4.81 -3.72 -6.93
C LEU A 25 4.68 -2.63 -8.00
N ASP A 26 3.94 -2.95 -9.06
CA ASP A 26 3.35 -1.95 -9.94
C ASP A 26 2.18 -1.22 -9.23
N PRO A 27 1.75 -0.05 -9.74
CA PRO A 27 0.66 0.72 -9.13
C PRO A 27 -0.66 -0.03 -9.02
N GLU A 28 -1.03 -0.82 -10.03
CA GLU A 28 -2.28 -1.55 -10.11
C GLU A 28 -2.35 -2.62 -9.02
N THR A 29 -1.33 -3.49 -8.95
CA THR A 29 -1.19 -4.52 -7.91
C THR A 29 -1.18 -3.89 -6.51
N TYR A 30 -0.50 -2.76 -6.34
CA TYR A 30 -0.51 -2.04 -5.07
C TYR A 30 -1.90 -1.57 -4.66
N VAL A 31 -2.67 -1.00 -5.60
CA VAL A 31 -4.04 -0.53 -5.33
C VAL A 31 -4.95 -1.70 -4.95
N ASP A 32 -4.85 -2.84 -5.64
CA ASP A 32 -5.66 -4.01 -5.32
C ASP A 32 -5.37 -4.54 -3.91
N TRP A 33 -4.09 -4.67 -3.54
CA TRP A 33 -3.69 -5.12 -2.21
C TRP A 33 -4.06 -4.11 -1.13
N LEU A 34 -3.97 -2.82 -1.45
CA LEU A 34 -4.39 -1.76 -0.56
C LEU A 34 -5.91 -1.79 -0.34
N ALA A 35 -6.71 -2.08 -1.37
CA ALA A 35 -8.15 -2.28 -1.23
C ALA A 35 -8.45 -3.45 -0.29
N ASP A 36 -7.79 -4.61 -0.48
CA ASP A 36 -7.94 -5.77 0.39
C ASP A 36 -7.64 -5.44 1.86
N PHE A 37 -6.56 -4.68 2.09
CA PHE A 37 -6.18 -4.21 3.41
C PHE A 37 -7.22 -3.27 4.01
N VAL A 38 -7.70 -2.28 3.24
CA VAL A 38 -8.69 -1.29 3.69
C VAL A 38 -10.01 -1.95 4.06
N GLU A 39 -10.49 -2.90 3.25
CA GLU A 39 -11.72 -3.65 3.50
C GLU A 39 -11.71 -4.37 4.85
N ARG A 40 -10.53 -4.81 5.31
CA ARG A 40 -10.32 -5.56 6.56
C ARG A 40 -9.87 -4.69 7.73
N LEU A 41 -9.62 -3.40 7.49
CA LEU A 41 -9.24 -2.47 8.54
C LEU A 41 -10.45 -2.18 9.43
N HIS A 42 -10.23 -1.95 10.73
CA HIS A 42 -11.31 -1.57 11.64
C HIS A 42 -12.02 -0.30 11.13
N PRO A 43 -13.37 -0.23 11.16
CA PRO A 43 -14.12 0.90 10.62
C PRO A 43 -13.71 2.25 11.23
N ASP A 44 -13.39 2.28 12.53
CA ASP A 44 -13.01 3.51 13.25
C ASP A 44 -11.51 3.87 13.15
N GLN A 45 -10.68 3.06 12.48
CA GLN A 45 -9.26 3.37 12.32
C GLN A 45 -9.03 4.43 11.23
N ILE A 46 -8.25 5.46 11.54
CA ILE A 46 -7.93 6.52 10.57
C ILE A 46 -6.67 6.18 9.77
N LEU A 47 -6.80 6.13 8.44
CA LEU A 47 -5.68 6.05 7.52
C LEU A 47 -5.11 7.44 7.19
N HIS A 48 -4.04 7.82 7.88
CA HIS A 48 -3.39 9.13 7.67
C HIS A 48 -2.80 9.33 6.26
N ARG A 49 -2.40 8.25 5.58
CA ARG A 49 -1.85 8.24 4.22
C ARG A 49 -1.83 6.82 3.69
N ILE A 50 -1.83 6.73 2.36
CA ILE A 50 -1.83 5.47 1.61
C ILE A 50 -0.68 5.37 0.60
N THR A 51 0.24 6.32 0.58
CA THR A 51 1.48 6.24 -0.19
C THR A 51 2.60 6.88 0.63
N GLY A 52 3.84 6.46 0.32
CA GLY A 52 5.06 7.08 0.82
C GLY A 52 5.78 7.81 -0.30
N ASP A 53 6.70 8.69 0.07
CA ASP A 53 7.66 9.30 -0.85
C ASP A 53 9.07 9.12 -0.32
N ALA A 54 10.01 9.09 -1.26
CA ALA A 54 11.42 9.29 -1.01
C ALA A 54 11.98 10.25 -2.07
N PRO A 55 13.04 11.02 -1.74
CA PRO A 55 13.71 11.85 -2.72
C PRO A 55 14.10 11.04 -3.96
N ALA A 56 13.78 11.55 -5.15
CA ALA A 56 13.91 10.83 -6.41
C ALA A 56 15.37 10.39 -6.65
N GLU A 57 16.33 11.21 -6.25
CA GLU A 57 17.76 10.93 -6.34
C GLU A 57 18.22 9.78 -5.44
N LYS A 58 17.43 9.41 -4.43
CA LYS A 58 17.71 8.28 -3.52
C LYS A 58 16.91 7.03 -3.85
N ARG A 59 15.81 7.12 -4.59
CA ARG A 59 14.93 5.99 -4.92
C ARG A 59 15.44 5.22 -6.15
N LEU A 60 15.57 3.91 -6.01
CA LEU A 60 15.95 2.97 -7.08
C LEU A 60 14.74 2.24 -7.67
N ALA A 61 13.68 2.04 -6.88
CA ALA A 61 12.42 1.42 -7.31
C ALA A 61 11.32 1.67 -6.24
N PRO A 62 10.03 1.47 -6.56
CA PRO A 62 9.48 1.41 -7.90
C PRO A 62 9.49 2.79 -8.57
N HIS A 63 9.47 2.79 -9.90
CA HIS A 63 9.30 3.99 -10.71
C HIS A 63 7.87 4.06 -11.20
N TRP A 64 6.98 4.51 -10.33
CA TRP A 64 5.60 4.76 -10.69
C TRP A 64 5.49 6.06 -11.48
N ASN A 65 4.95 6.00 -12.70
CA ASN A 65 4.54 7.17 -13.47
C ASN A 65 3.09 7.57 -13.14
N VAL A 66 2.71 7.46 -11.86
CA VAL A 66 1.37 7.83 -11.37
C VAL A 66 1.49 8.74 -10.18
N HIS A 67 0.59 9.71 -10.08
CA HIS A 67 0.57 10.65 -8.98
C HIS A 67 -0.12 10.06 -7.74
N LYS A 68 0.19 10.55 -6.55
CA LYS A 68 -0.45 10.07 -5.31
C LYS A 68 -1.98 10.23 -5.30
N THR A 69 -2.46 11.30 -5.92
CA THR A 69 -3.90 11.56 -6.07
C THR A 69 -4.55 10.45 -6.89
N GLU A 70 -3.87 10.01 -7.95
CA GLU A 70 -4.34 8.93 -8.80
C GLU A 70 -4.42 7.59 -8.05
N ILE A 71 -3.43 7.25 -7.20
CA ILE A 71 -3.52 6.05 -6.34
C ILE A 71 -4.75 6.10 -5.44
N ARG A 72 -5.07 7.26 -4.86
CA ARG A 72 -6.27 7.44 -4.02
C ARG A 72 -7.56 7.26 -4.82
N GLU A 73 -7.60 7.82 -6.03
CA GLU A 73 -8.76 7.71 -6.93
C GLU A 73 -8.96 6.28 -7.40
N ARG A 74 -7.88 5.59 -7.79
CA ARG A 74 -7.90 4.17 -8.16
C ARG A 74 -8.36 3.29 -6.99
N LEU A 75 -7.91 3.54 -5.77
CA LEU A 75 -8.41 2.86 -4.57
C LEU A 75 -9.92 3.07 -4.39
N ALA A 76 -10.38 4.32 -4.46
CA ALA A 76 -11.80 4.63 -4.30
C ALA A 76 -12.65 4.02 -5.43
N ALA A 77 -12.15 3.99 -6.66
CA ALA A 77 -12.81 3.31 -7.78
C ALA A 77 -12.86 1.79 -7.57
N THR A 78 -11.78 1.19 -7.09
CA THR A 78 -11.68 -0.25 -6.81
C THR A 78 -12.68 -0.67 -5.74
N LEU A 79 -12.72 0.03 -4.60
CA LEU A 79 -13.69 -0.23 -3.53
C LEU A 79 -15.14 -0.07 -4.00
N ARG A 80 -15.43 0.97 -4.80
CA ARG A 80 -16.77 1.15 -5.40
C ARG A 80 -17.13 0.00 -6.34
N ALA A 81 -16.21 -0.43 -7.19
CA ALA A 81 -16.41 -1.55 -8.11
C ALA A 81 -16.66 -2.87 -7.36
N ARG A 82 -15.99 -3.06 -6.21
CA ARG A 82 -16.18 -4.21 -5.31
C ARG A 82 -17.44 -4.11 -4.44
N GLY A 83 -18.10 -2.95 -4.40
CA GLY A 83 -19.25 -2.72 -3.50
C GLY A 83 -18.85 -2.66 -2.01
N THR A 84 -17.58 -2.39 -1.72
CA THR A 84 -17.02 -2.40 -0.36
C THR A 84 -16.60 -1.01 0.09
N ARG A 85 -16.35 -0.89 1.39
CA ARG A 85 -15.75 0.26 2.05
C ARG A 85 -14.79 -0.22 3.14
N GLN A 86 -14.11 0.71 3.80
CA GLN A 86 -13.29 0.37 4.96
C GLN A 86 -14.10 -0.42 6.00
N GLY A 87 -13.55 -1.54 6.44
CA GLY A 87 -14.17 -2.42 7.43
C GLY A 87 -15.36 -3.24 6.93
N SER A 88 -15.68 -3.22 5.62
CA SER A 88 -16.70 -4.11 5.05
C SER A 88 -16.43 -5.59 5.32
N LEU A 89 -15.17 -5.98 5.46
CA LEU A 89 -14.70 -7.33 5.73
C LEU A 89 -13.95 -7.41 7.08
N TYR A 90 -14.21 -6.46 7.98
CA TYR A 90 -13.63 -6.49 9.31
C TYR A 90 -14.30 -7.59 10.14
N GLU A 91 -13.53 -8.61 10.52
CA GLU A 91 -13.95 -9.62 11.47
C GLU A 91 -13.63 -9.13 12.89
N SER A 92 -14.64 -8.99 13.73
CA SER A 92 -14.45 -8.70 15.15
C SER A 92 -13.81 -9.93 15.82
N ARG A 93 -12.48 -9.97 15.85
CA ARG A 93 -11.80 -10.80 16.83
C ARG A 93 -12.00 -10.13 18.19
N GLU A 94 -12.90 -10.67 19.01
CA GLU A 94 -12.77 -10.49 20.46
C GLU A 94 -11.34 -10.85 20.82
N ALA A 95 -10.58 -9.88 21.31
CA ALA A 95 -9.29 -10.17 21.91
C ALA A 95 -9.56 -11.18 23.05
N PRO A 96 -8.76 -12.24 23.22
CA PRO A 96 -8.85 -13.03 24.44
C PRO A 96 -8.70 -12.05 25.61
N THR A 97 -9.71 -12.05 26.48
CA THR A 97 -9.70 -11.23 27.69
C THR A 97 -8.41 -11.56 28.46
N PRO A 98 -7.62 -10.54 28.88
CA PRO A 98 -6.37 -10.77 29.58
C PRO A 98 -6.58 -11.52 30.90
#